data_AF-A0A0E9NHE9-F1
#
_entry.id   AF-A0A0E9NHE9-F1
#
_cell.length_a   1.000
_cell.length_b   1.000
_cell.length_c   1.000
_cell.angle_alpha   90.00
_cell.angle_beta   90.00
_cell.angle_gamma   90.00
#
_symmetry.space_group_name_H-M   'P 1'
#
loop_
_entity.id
_entity.type
_entity.pdbx_description
1 polymer ?
#
loop_
_entity_poly.entity_id
_entity_poly.type
_entity_poly.pdbx_seq_one_letter_code
_entity_poly.pdbx_strand_id
1 'polypeptide(L)'
;MFGRLVRIGIDAVLVSTALAGIKRTTGLTPRQDLDFLSPYPEASYLTKLLVTKYLETGEWFLDYASSHAASSGWFEDSKGKKGGGWL
;
A
#
# COMPACT_ATOMS: atom_id res chain seq x y z
N MET A 1 -0.91 21.11 16.66
CA MET A 1 0.00 19.98 16.34
C MET A 1 -0.70 18.83 15.63
N PHE A 2 -1.99 18.57 15.90
CA PHE A 2 -2.78 17.48 15.31
C PHE A 2 -2.79 17.42 13.76
N GLY A 3 -2.91 18.56 13.08
CA GLY A 3 -2.91 18.59 11.60
C GLY A 3 -1.62 18.10 10.94
N ARG A 4 -0.45 18.25 11.59
CA ARG A 4 0.82 17.71 11.07
C ARG A 4 0.88 16.19 11.20
N LEU A 5 0.36 15.63 12.30
CA LEU A 5 0.29 14.19 12.50
C LEU A 5 -0.64 13.53 11.49
N VAL A 6 -1.81 14.13 11.24
CA VAL A 6 -2.74 13.64 10.22
C VAL A 6 -2.10 13.69 8.84
N ARG A 7 -1.42 14.79 8.49
CA ARG A 7 -0.75 14.92 7.19
C ARG A 7 0.35 13.88 7.01
N ILE A 8 1.23 13.71 8.00
CA ILE A 8 2.30 12.70 7.97
C ILE A 8 1.71 11.29 7.91
N GLY A 9 0.62 11.03 8.62
CA GLY A 9 -0.10 9.75 8.55
C GLY A 9 -0.67 9.48 7.16
N ILE A 10 -1.33 10.47 6.56
CA ILE A 10 -1.87 10.37 5.19
C ILE A 10 -0.73 10.14 4.20
N ASP A 11 0.35 10.93 4.27
CA ASP A 11 1.49 10.82 3.36
C ASP A 11 2.16 9.44 3.50
N ALA A 12 2.29 8.91 4.73
CA ALA A 12 2.83 7.57 4.97
C ALA A 12 1.96 6.47 4.36
N VAL A 13 0.63 6.56 4.47
CA VAL A 13 -0.30 5.60 3.86
C VAL A 13 -0.26 5.68 2.33
N LEU A 14 -0.20 6.89 1.76
CA LEU A 14 -0.09 7.10 0.32
C LEU A 14 1.19 6.47 -0.24
N VAL A 15 2.33 6.73 0.39
CA VAL A 15 3.62 6.14 0.01
C VAL A 15 3.57 4.62 0.13
N SER A 16 2.99 4.09 1.22
CA SER A 16 2.84 2.64 1.43
C SER A 16 2.01 1.98 0.33
N THR A 17 0.87 2.58 -0.02
CA THR A 17 -0.05 2.09 -1.04
C THR A 17 0.60 2.12 -2.42
N ALA A 18 1.34 3.19 -2.75
CA ALA A 18 2.09 3.28 -4.00
C ALA A 18 3.16 2.19 -4.10
N LEU A 19 3.91 1.96 -3.02
CA LEU A 19 4.98 0.96 -2.97
C LEU A 19 4.43 -0.48 -3.07
N ALA A 20 3.31 -0.75 -2.39
CA ALA A 20 2.57 -1.99 -2.52
C ALA A 20 2.04 -2.22 -3.94
N GLY A 21 1.53 -1.16 -4.59
CA GLY A 21 1.12 -1.19 -6.00
C GLY A 21 2.27 -1.54 -6.95
N ILE A 22 3.44 -0.95 -6.76
CA ILE A 22 4.65 -1.28 -7.54
C ILE A 22 5.04 -2.74 -7.33
N LYS A 23 5.07 -3.23 -6.08
CA LYS A 23 5.35 -4.63 -5.77
C LYS A 23 4.37 -5.58 -6.48
N ARG A 24 3.06 -5.28 -6.48
CA ARG A 24 2.03 -6.12 -7.10
C ARG A 24 2.05 -6.10 -8.63
N THR A 25 2.42 -4.98 -9.24
CA THR A 25 2.41 -4.80 -10.71
C THR A 25 3.71 -5.25 -11.37
N THR A 26 4.85 -5.05 -10.71
CA THR A 26 6.18 -5.33 -11.28
C THR A 26 6.89 -6.51 -10.62
N GLY A 27 6.43 -6.97 -9.46
CA GLY A 27 7.12 -7.96 -8.63
C GLY A 27 8.36 -7.42 -7.90
N LEU A 28 8.71 -6.15 -8.11
CA LEU A 28 9.88 -5.51 -7.49
C LEU A 28 9.53 -5.10 -6.06
N THR A 29 10.18 -5.74 -5.08
CA THR A 29 10.15 -5.30 -3.69
C THR A 29 11.26 -4.27 -3.44
N PRO A 30 11.01 -3.23 -2.63
CA PRO A 30 12.10 -2.40 -2.10
C PRO A 30 13.13 -3.30 -1.44
N ARG A 31 14.42 -3.07 -1.70
CA ARG A 31 15.51 -3.79 -1.05
C ARG A 31 15.29 -3.76 0.46
N GLN A 32 15.11 -4.93 1.06
CA GLN A 32 14.94 -5.08 2.50
C GLN A 32 16.30 -4.99 3.21
N ASP A 33 17.38 -5.27 2.48
CA ASP A 33 18.75 -4.97 2.85
C ASP A 33 19.03 -3.47 2.59
N LEU A 34 18.43 -2.63 3.42
CA LEU A 34 18.74 -1.20 3.49
C LEU A 34 20.09 -0.94 4.19
N ASP A 35 21.05 -1.85 4.03
CA ASP A 35 22.38 -1.77 4.64
C ASP A 35 23.18 -0.56 4.12
N PHE A 36 22.75 0.03 2.99
CA PHE A 36 23.27 1.30 2.50
C PHE A 36 22.73 2.54 3.25
N LEU A 37 21.60 2.43 3.96
CA LEU A 37 21.01 3.50 4.75
C LEU A 37 21.56 3.54 6.18
N SER A 38 22.07 2.42 6.69
CA SER A 38 22.64 2.36 8.04
C SER A 38 23.80 1.36 8.12
N PRO A 39 25.01 1.79 8.52
CA PRO A 39 26.13 0.90 8.78
C PRO A 39 25.96 0.06 10.06
N TYR A 40 24.90 0.30 10.84
CA TYR A 40 24.64 -0.40 12.10
C TYR A 40 23.64 -1.55 11.94
N PRO A 41 24.00 -2.80 12.34
CA PRO A 41 23.15 -3.99 12.19
C PRO A 41 21.79 -3.90 12.88
N GLU A 42 21.73 -3.21 14.02
CA GLU A 42 20.52 -3.04 14.84
C GLU A 42 19.48 -2.16 14.13
N ALA A 43 19.95 -1.12 13.43
CA ALA A 43 19.10 -0.26 12.64
C ALA A 43 18.58 -0.99 11.38
N SER A 44 19.39 -1.86 10.76
CA SER A 44 18.94 -2.68 9.63
C SER A 44 17.73 -3.58 9.98
N TYR A 45 17.65 -4.10 11.20
CA TYR A 45 16.47 -4.88 11.64
C TYR A 45 15.21 -4.02 11.75
N LEU A 46 15.31 -2.86 12.40
CA LEU A 46 14.18 -1.93 12.52
C LEU A 46 13.72 -1.44 11.15
N THR A 47 14.64 -1.16 10.22
CA THR A 47 14.27 -0.74 8.87
C THR A 47 13.59 -1.86 8.10
N LYS A 48 14.06 -3.11 8.22
CA LYS A 48 13.38 -4.29 7.64
C LYS A 48 11.96 -4.45 8.17
N LEU A 49 11.79 -4.32 9.49
CA LEU A 49 10.49 -4.42 10.12
C LEU A 49 9.56 -3.30 9.64
N LEU A 50 10.04 -2.06 9.59
CA LEU A 50 9.28 -0.92 9.11
C LEU A 50 8.89 -1.08 7.65
N VAL A 51 9.82 -1.44 6.74
CA VAL A 51 9.52 -1.67 5.32
C VAL A 51 8.49 -2.78 5.15
N THR A 52 8.62 -3.87 5.91
CA THR A 52 7.65 -4.97 5.88
C THR A 52 6.27 -4.49 6.33
N LYS A 53 6.20 -3.74 7.44
CA LYS A 53 4.95 -3.17 7.96
C LYS A 53 4.33 -2.14 7.01
N TYR A 54 5.14 -1.30 6.36
CA TYR A 54 4.69 -0.34 5.36
C TYR A 54 4.12 -1.06 4.13
N LEU A 55 4.78 -2.10 3.64
CA LEU A 55 4.27 -2.91 2.53
C LEU A 55 2.96 -3.62 2.88
N GLU A 56 2.88 -4.25 4.05
CA GLU A 56 1.64 -4.89 4.55
C GLU A 56 0.49 -3.87 4.68
N THR A 57 0.75 -2.69 5.23
CA THR A 57 -0.25 -1.63 5.41
C THR A 57 -0.72 -1.09 4.06
N GLY A 58 0.20 -0.90 3.12
CA GLY A 58 -0.11 -0.44 1.77
C GLY A 58 -0.95 -1.44 0.97
N GLU A 59 -0.67 -2.74 1.10
CA GLU A 59 -1.46 -3.80 0.47
C GLU A 59 -2.89 -3.83 1.04
N TRP A 60 -3.03 -3.80 2.37
CA TRP A 60 -4.33 -3.76 3.02
C TRP A 60 -5.15 -2.53 2.59
N PHE A 61 -4.51 -1.35 2.54
CA PHE A 61 -5.20 -0.14 2.13
C PHE A 61 -5.57 -0.16 0.64
N LEU A 62 -4.71 -0.71 -0.22
CA LEU A 62 -5.00 -0.88 -1.64
C LEU A 62 -6.22 -1.80 -1.84
N ASP A 63 -6.28 -2.92 -1.12
CA ASP A 63 -7.40 -3.85 -1.18
C ASP A 63 -8.69 -3.20 -0.64
N TYR A 64 -8.61 -2.47 0.47
CA TYR A 64 -9.74 -1.71 1.01
C TYR A 64 -10.24 -0.65 0.01
N ALA A 65 -9.35 0.15 -0.57
CA ALA A 65 -9.69 1.15 -1.57
C ALA A 65 -10.31 0.52 -2.81
N SER A 66 -9.79 -0.62 -3.27
CA SER A 66 -10.32 -1.34 -4.43
C SER A 66 -11.73 -1.90 -4.19
N SER A 67 -11.98 -2.49 -3.02
CA SER A 67 -13.30 -2.99 -2.65
C SER A 67 -14.31 -1.86 -2.47
N HIS A 68 -13.87 -0.74 -1.88
CA HIS A 68 -14.70 0.44 -1.76
C HIS A 68 -15.05 1.02 -3.14
N ALA A 69 -14.06 1.14 -4.04
CA ALA A 69 -14.28 1.59 -5.41
C ALA A 69 -15.26 0.67 -6.15
N ALA A 70 -15.08 -0.64 -6.06
CA ALA A 70 -15.97 -1.63 -6.68
C ALA A 70 -17.40 -1.61 -6.12
N SER A 71 -17.57 -1.32 -4.82
CA SER A 71 -18.87 -1.18 -4.17
C SER A 71 -19.56 0.16 -4.46
N SER A 72 -18.78 1.16 -4.85
CA SER A 72 -19.28 2.51 -5.09
C SER A 72 -19.84 2.61 -6.52
N GLY A 73 -20.99 3.28 -6.68
CA GLY A 73 -21.57 3.52 -8.01
C GLY A 73 -20.79 4.51 -8.90
N TRP A 74 -19.58 4.90 -8.48
CA TRP A 74 -18.73 5.91 -9.14
C TRP A 74 -17.73 5.28 -10.11
N PHE A 75 -17.46 3.97 -9.97
CA PHE A 75 -16.50 3.25 -10.80
C PHE A 75 -17.20 2.14 -11.57
N GLU A 76 -16.83 1.99 -12.84
CA GLU A 76 -17.29 0.90 -13.70
C GLU A 76 -16.17 -0.11 -13.87
N ASP A 77 -16.49 -1.40 -13.76
CA ASP A 77 -15.54 -2.45 -14.10
C ASP A 77 -15.33 -2.48 -15.62
N SER A 78 -14.08 -2.28 -16.04
CA SER A 78 -13.63 -2.41 -17.42
C SER A 78 -14.00 -3.78 -18.04
N LYS A 79 -14.18 -4.82 -17.22
CA LYS A 79 -14.61 -6.15 -17.69
C LYS A 79 -16.05 -6.22 -18.21
N GLY A 80 -16.78 -5.10 -18.19
CA GLY A 80 -18.10 -4.99 -18.79
C GLY A 80 -19.16 -5.75 -17.99
N LYS A 81 -20.27 -5.09 -17.70
CA LYS A 81 -21.46 -5.77 -17.20
C LYS A 81 -21.88 -6.88 -18.17
N LYS A 82 -21.53 -8.13 -17.87
CA LYS A 82 -22.30 -9.30 -18.29
C LYS A 82 -22.84 -9.98 -17.04
N GLY A 83 -24.13 -9.79 -16.83
CA GLY A 83 -24.91 -10.60 -15.90
C GLY A 83 -25.53 -9.80 -14.78
N GLY A 84 -26.48 -8.92 -15.12
CA GLY A 84 -27.64 -8.80 -14.24
C GLY A 84 -28.34 -10.15 -14.19
N GLY A 85 -28.53 -10.69 -12.98
CA GLY A 85 -29.15 -11.99 -12.78
C GLY A 85 -29.04 -12.41 -11.32
N TRP A 86 -29.85 -11.78 -10.47
CA TRP A 86 -30.34 -12.48 -9.28
C TRP A 86 -31.50 -13.37 -9.73
N LEU A 87 -31.18 -14.55 -10.26
CA LEU A 87 -32.04 -15.74 -10.35
C LEU A 87 -31.13 -16.96 -10.44
#